data_AF-A0A915U1L9-F1
#
_entry.id   AF-A0A915U1L9-F1
#
_cell.length_a   1.000
_cell.length_b   1.000
_cell.length_c   1.000
_cell.angle_alpha   90.00
_cell.angle_beta   90.00
_cell.angle_gamma   90.00
#
_symmetry.space_group_name_H-M   'P 1'
#
loop_
_entity.id
_entity.type
_entity.pdbx_description
1 polymer ?
#
loop_
_entity_poly.entity_id
_entity_poly.type
_entity_poly.pdbx_seq_one_letter_code
_entity_poly.pdbx_strand_id
1 'polypeptide(L)'
;MQKWYPEALEEFQIYSVFDLLLEYINSGRITLDPAIHSKLTTYHDPCNYGRKSLKTFGHGYFEEGRIITRACCPDFVDMAPKGNGNYCCGAGGGAWAMPFAAERVYYGRIKARQIQETGAELVIAPCHNCRDQLMKSLNREYELGIEVKYLWELVADSLVLPEPATQTMDENE
;
A
#
# COMPACT_ATOMS: atom_id res chain seq x y z
N MET A 1 15.59 -5.69 -16.75
CA MET A 1 15.74 -7.12 -16.43
C MET A 1 15.37 -7.96 -17.64
N GLN A 2 14.10 -8.27 -17.95
CA GLN A 2 13.75 -9.12 -19.12
C GLN A 2 14.45 -8.81 -20.44
N LYS A 3 14.59 -7.53 -20.83
CA LYS A 3 15.26 -7.14 -22.08
C LYS A 3 16.79 -7.25 -22.03
N TRP A 4 17.39 -7.02 -20.86
CA TRP A 4 18.83 -6.75 -20.74
C TRP A 4 19.58 -7.83 -19.93
N TYR A 5 18.86 -8.57 -19.09
CA TYR A 5 19.34 -9.60 -18.17
C TYR A 5 18.23 -10.67 -17.98
N PRO A 6 17.82 -11.40 -19.04
CA PRO A 6 16.82 -12.45 -18.92
C PRO A 6 17.29 -13.61 -18.03
N GLU A 7 18.59 -13.97 -18.07
CA GLU A 7 19.20 -15.04 -17.29
C GLU A 7 19.09 -14.81 -15.77
N ALA A 8 19.12 -13.56 -15.32
CA ALA A 8 18.94 -13.22 -13.91
C ALA A 8 17.55 -13.65 -13.38
N LEU A 9 16.55 -13.78 -14.26
CA LEU A 9 15.21 -14.25 -13.87
C LEU A 9 15.12 -15.78 -13.77
N GLU A 10 16.13 -16.52 -14.27
CA GLU A 10 16.26 -17.96 -14.06
C GLU A 10 16.95 -18.27 -12.73
N GLU A 11 17.89 -17.41 -12.31
CA GLU A 11 18.64 -17.57 -11.07
C GLU A 11 17.93 -17.00 -9.84
N PHE A 12 17.26 -15.85 -9.98
CA PHE A 12 16.65 -15.13 -8.86
C PHE A 12 15.14 -15.09 -8.94
N GLN A 13 14.49 -15.49 -7.84
CA GLN A 13 13.05 -15.31 -7.68
C GLN A 13 12.75 -13.87 -7.22
N ILE A 14 11.85 -13.20 -7.93
CA ILE A 14 11.39 -11.85 -7.60
C ILE A 14 10.06 -11.95 -6.86
N TYR A 15 10.00 -11.37 -5.67
CA TYR A 15 8.77 -11.21 -4.90
C TYR A 15 8.37 -9.74 -4.87
N SER A 16 7.08 -9.46 -5.05
CA SER A 16 6.55 -8.17 -4.62
C SER A 16 6.34 -8.18 -3.10
N VAL A 17 6.24 -6.98 -2.51
CA VAL A 17 5.85 -6.85 -1.11
C VAL A 17 4.46 -7.45 -0.84
N PHE A 18 3.57 -7.48 -1.83
CA PHE A 18 2.25 -8.09 -1.68
C PHE A 18 2.36 -9.61 -1.54
N ASP A 19 3.16 -10.24 -2.41
CA ASP A 19 3.39 -11.69 -2.38
C ASP A 19 3.99 -12.11 -1.03
N LEU A 20 5.00 -11.38 -0.57
CA LEU A 20 5.68 -11.67 0.69
C LEU A 20 4.76 -11.51 1.90
N LEU A 21 3.99 -10.42 1.95
CA LEU A 21 3.05 -10.18 3.05
C LEU A 21 1.94 -11.22 3.07
N LEU A 22 1.37 -11.57 1.91
CA LEU A 22 0.38 -12.64 1.81
C LEU A 22 0.94 -13.99 2.24
N GLU A 23 2.16 -14.34 1.81
CA GLU A 23 2.82 -15.57 2.24
C GLU A 23 2.96 -15.61 3.76
N TYR A 24 3.41 -14.52 4.37
CA TYR A 24 3.65 -14.48 5.82
C TYR A 24 2.34 -14.56 6.61
N ILE A 25 1.29 -13.92 6.13
CA ILE A 25 -0.04 -13.99 6.76
C ILE A 25 -0.63 -15.40 6.60
N ASN A 26 -0.62 -15.94 5.38
CA ASN A 26 -1.28 -17.23 5.09
C ASN A 26 -0.54 -18.43 5.70
N SER A 27 0.79 -18.36 5.82
CA SER A 27 1.57 -19.40 6.48
C SER A 27 1.50 -19.35 8.01
N GLY A 28 0.91 -18.29 8.58
CA GLY A 28 0.93 -18.05 10.03
C GLY A 28 2.31 -17.63 10.55
N ARG A 29 3.25 -17.28 9.67
CA ARG A 29 4.58 -16.77 10.06
C ARG A 29 4.48 -15.46 10.83
N ILE A 30 3.49 -14.63 10.50
CA ILE A 30 3.12 -13.46 11.29
C ILE A 30 1.66 -13.59 11.74
N THR A 31 1.37 -13.07 12.93
CA THR A 31 0.02 -12.96 13.47
C THR A 31 -0.34 -11.48 13.58
N LEU A 32 -1.54 -11.12 13.15
CA LEU A 32 -2.02 -9.74 13.12
C LEU A 32 -3.15 -9.54 14.14
N ASP A 33 -3.11 -8.41 14.84
CA ASP A 33 -4.22 -7.92 15.65
C ASP A 33 -4.98 -6.82 14.87
N PRO A 34 -6.16 -7.14 14.29
CA PRO A 34 -6.96 -6.18 13.55
C PRO A 34 -7.61 -5.11 14.45
N ALA A 35 -7.59 -5.27 15.78
CA ALA A 35 -8.18 -4.30 16.70
C ALA A 35 -7.37 -3.00 16.82
N ILE A 36 -6.11 -3.00 16.37
CA ILE A 36 -5.23 -1.82 16.38
C ILE A 36 -5.76 -0.70 15.47
N HIS A 37 -6.50 -1.04 14.41
CA HIS A 37 -7.03 -0.08 13.44
C HIS A 37 -8.56 -0.12 13.38
N SER A 38 -9.18 0.84 14.08
CA SER A 38 -10.65 0.99 14.14
C SER A 38 -11.23 1.98 13.13
N LYS A 39 -10.39 2.71 12.39
CA LYS A 39 -10.83 3.70 11.41
C LYS A 39 -11.44 3.04 10.18
N LEU A 40 -12.49 3.66 9.62
CA LEU A 40 -13.00 3.28 8.30
C LEU A 40 -11.88 3.44 7.27
N THR A 41 -11.49 2.32 6.67
CA THR A 41 -10.28 2.22 5.86
C THR A 41 -10.59 1.98 4.39
N THR A 42 -9.84 2.59 3.49
CA THR A 42 -9.91 2.31 2.05
C THR A 42 -8.53 2.04 1.46
N TYR A 43 -8.51 1.42 0.28
CA TYR A 43 -7.29 1.04 -0.43
C TYR A 43 -7.17 1.77 -1.76
N HIS A 44 -6.01 2.41 -1.98
CA HIS A 44 -5.68 3.03 -3.26
C HIS A 44 -4.93 2.06 -4.17
N ASP A 45 -5.58 1.56 -5.23
CA ASP A 45 -4.91 0.76 -6.27
C ASP A 45 -3.85 1.59 -7.04
N PRO A 46 -2.53 1.35 -6.82
CA PRO A 46 -1.51 2.17 -7.47
C PRO A 46 -1.34 1.75 -8.93
N CYS A 47 -1.22 2.72 -9.85
CA CYS A 47 -1.09 2.40 -11.27
C CYS A 47 0.16 1.57 -11.62
N ASN A 48 1.24 1.68 -10.84
CA ASN A 48 2.45 0.89 -11.04
C ASN A 48 2.23 -0.58 -10.67
N TYR A 49 1.63 -0.87 -9.51
CA TYR A 49 1.40 -2.23 -9.05
C TYR A 49 0.19 -2.89 -9.71
N GLY A 50 -0.82 -2.10 -10.10
CA GLY A 50 -1.98 -2.58 -10.84
C GLY A 50 -1.70 -2.67 -12.34
N ARG A 51 -1.89 -1.56 -13.06
CA ARG A 51 -1.89 -1.54 -14.53
C ARG A 51 -0.54 -1.85 -15.17
N LYS A 52 0.55 -1.27 -14.64
CA LYS A 52 1.88 -1.47 -15.22
C LYS A 52 2.36 -2.90 -15.00
N SER A 53 2.21 -3.44 -13.79
CA SER A 53 2.50 -4.86 -13.54
C SER A 53 1.64 -5.77 -14.39
N LEU A 54 0.31 -5.52 -14.50
CA LEU A 54 -0.56 -6.33 -15.34
C LEU A 54 -0.11 -6.35 -16.81
N LYS A 55 0.26 -5.17 -17.35
CA LYS A 55 0.77 -5.05 -18.72
C LYS A 55 2.11 -5.76 -18.92
N THR A 56 3.01 -5.72 -17.94
CA THR A 56 4.39 -6.22 -18.10
C THR A 56 4.53 -7.69 -17.72
N PHE A 57 3.79 -8.15 -16.72
CA PHE A 57 3.95 -9.47 -16.10
C PHE A 57 2.68 -10.33 -16.17
N GLY A 58 1.59 -9.83 -16.76
CA GLY A 58 0.30 -10.55 -16.82
C GLY A 58 -0.44 -10.60 -15.48
N HIS A 59 0.09 -9.98 -14.43
CA HIS A 59 -0.47 -9.96 -13.09
C HIS A 59 -0.39 -8.55 -12.48
N GLY A 60 -1.49 -8.07 -11.90
CA GLY A 60 -1.57 -6.77 -11.25
C GLY A 60 -2.10 -6.92 -9.83
N TYR A 61 -1.49 -6.20 -8.90
CA TYR A 61 -1.78 -6.30 -7.47
C TYR A 61 -2.94 -5.38 -7.10
N PHE A 62 -4.15 -5.94 -7.16
CA PHE A 62 -5.39 -5.23 -6.86
C PHE A 62 -6.07 -5.85 -5.64
N GLU A 63 -6.43 -7.14 -5.72
CA GLU A 63 -7.15 -7.83 -4.64
C GLU A 63 -6.20 -8.17 -3.48
N GLU A 64 -4.94 -8.44 -3.78
CA GLU A 64 -3.89 -8.74 -2.80
C GLU A 64 -3.76 -7.61 -1.78
N GLY A 65 -3.76 -6.36 -2.25
CA GLY A 65 -3.73 -5.19 -1.37
C GLY A 65 -4.98 -5.07 -0.49
N ARG A 66 -6.15 -5.47 -0.99
CA ARG A 66 -7.40 -5.49 -0.22
C ARG A 66 -7.42 -6.61 0.81
N ILE A 67 -6.93 -7.80 0.46
CA ILE A 67 -6.83 -8.93 1.38
C ILE A 67 -5.92 -8.55 2.55
N ILE A 68 -4.72 -8.02 2.27
CA ILE A 68 -3.78 -7.58 3.31
C ILE A 68 -4.40 -6.45 4.15
N THR A 69 -5.03 -5.46 3.51
CA THR A 69 -5.67 -4.35 4.24
C THR A 69 -6.79 -4.86 5.17
N ARG A 70 -7.66 -5.75 4.69
CA ARG A 70 -8.76 -6.33 5.48
C ARG A 70 -8.30 -7.23 6.62
N ALA A 71 -7.12 -7.84 6.49
CA ALA A 71 -6.51 -8.59 7.59
C ALA A 71 -6.07 -7.68 8.75
N CYS A 72 -5.82 -6.39 8.49
CA CYS A 72 -5.40 -5.39 9.49
C CYS A 72 -6.54 -4.45 9.91
N CYS A 73 -7.51 -4.21 9.03
CA CYS A 73 -8.61 -3.25 9.22
C CYS A 73 -9.95 -3.90 8.82
N PRO A 74 -10.76 -4.37 9.78
CA PRO A 74 -12.01 -5.05 9.46
C PRO A 74 -13.09 -4.08 8.93
N ASP A 75 -13.04 -2.80 9.33
CA ASP A 75 -13.92 -1.77 8.80
C ASP A 75 -13.34 -1.17 7.50
N PHE A 76 -13.75 -1.75 6.37
CA PHE A 76 -13.19 -1.45 5.05
C PHE A 76 -14.26 -1.04 4.05
N VAL A 77 -14.01 0.07 3.35
CA VAL A 77 -14.79 0.56 2.21
C VAL A 77 -13.91 0.68 0.97
N ASP A 78 -14.40 0.19 -0.16
CA ASP A 78 -13.66 0.25 -1.41
C ASP A 78 -13.94 1.57 -2.16
N MET A 79 -12.97 2.03 -2.94
CA MET A 79 -13.17 3.16 -3.85
C MET A 79 -14.00 2.75 -5.07
N ALA A 80 -14.70 3.69 -5.70
CA ALA A 80 -15.32 3.50 -7.00
C ALA A 80 -14.91 4.65 -7.95
N PRO A 81 -14.43 4.39 -9.18
CA PRO A 81 -14.04 3.09 -9.73
C PRO A 81 -12.76 2.51 -9.11
N LYS A 82 -12.60 1.19 -9.14
CA LYS A 82 -11.44 0.49 -8.55
C LYS A 82 -10.67 -0.36 -9.55
N GLY A 83 -9.57 -0.96 -9.08
CA GLY A 83 -8.75 -1.89 -9.85
C GLY A 83 -8.14 -1.21 -11.07
N ASN A 84 -8.30 -1.84 -12.24
CA ASN A 84 -7.82 -1.29 -13.51
C ASN A 84 -8.46 0.08 -13.84
N GLY A 85 -9.71 0.29 -13.43
CA GLY A 85 -10.45 1.55 -13.63
C GLY A 85 -10.10 2.65 -12.64
N ASN A 86 -9.23 2.40 -11.66
CA ASN A 86 -8.91 3.37 -10.61
C ASN A 86 -8.20 4.62 -11.16
N TYR A 87 -8.50 5.78 -10.56
CA TYR A 87 -7.86 7.04 -10.93
C TYR A 87 -6.42 7.16 -10.39
N CYS A 88 -5.55 7.78 -11.19
CA CYS A 88 -4.18 8.09 -10.79
C CYS A 88 -4.17 9.16 -9.67
N CYS A 89 -3.21 9.08 -8.74
CA CYS A 89 -2.99 10.12 -7.73
C CYS A 89 -2.42 11.44 -8.31
N GLY A 90 -1.87 11.39 -9.54
CA GLY A 90 -1.28 12.53 -10.24
C GLY A 90 0.25 12.63 -10.17
N ALA A 91 0.91 11.85 -9.30
CA ALA A 91 2.34 12.00 -9.01
C ALA A 91 3.27 10.99 -9.72
N GLY A 92 2.72 10.12 -10.57
CA GLY A 92 3.50 9.16 -11.35
C GLY A 92 4.34 9.80 -12.47
N GLY A 93 5.15 8.99 -13.16
CA GLY A 93 5.88 9.45 -14.35
C GLY A 93 6.97 10.50 -14.11
N GLY A 94 7.42 10.66 -12.86
CA GLY A 94 8.39 11.70 -12.47
C GLY A 94 7.74 12.98 -11.94
N ALA A 95 6.40 13.11 -12.00
CA ALA A 95 5.69 14.32 -11.58
C ALA A 95 5.90 14.69 -10.11
N TRP A 96 6.10 13.70 -9.22
CA TRP A 96 6.46 13.97 -7.82
C TRP A 96 7.82 14.66 -7.67
N ALA A 97 8.84 14.17 -8.37
CA ALA A 97 10.23 14.61 -8.21
C ALA A 97 10.55 15.88 -9.01
N MET A 98 9.78 16.14 -10.08
CA MET A 98 9.95 17.28 -10.98
C MET A 98 9.07 18.46 -10.56
N PRO A 99 9.30 19.69 -11.07
CA PRO A 99 8.56 20.89 -10.65
C PRO A 99 7.12 20.97 -11.21
N PHE A 100 6.38 19.87 -11.18
CA PHE A 100 5.00 19.76 -11.66
C PHE A 100 3.98 19.74 -10.52
N ALA A 101 4.25 20.51 -9.46
CA ALA A 101 3.42 20.50 -8.24
C ALA A 101 1.97 20.93 -8.54
N ALA A 102 1.80 22.00 -9.32
CA ALA A 102 0.47 22.50 -9.69
C ALA A 102 -0.30 21.47 -10.53
N GLU A 103 0.35 20.86 -11.51
CA GLU A 103 -0.24 19.88 -12.42
C GLU A 103 -0.61 18.60 -11.68
N ARG A 104 0.28 18.04 -10.85
CA ARG A 104 -0.02 16.80 -10.11
C ARG A 104 -1.16 16.98 -9.12
N VAL A 105 -1.26 18.16 -8.48
CA VAL A 105 -2.40 18.50 -7.61
C VAL A 105 -3.68 18.67 -8.42
N TYR A 106 -3.61 19.38 -9.55
CA TYR A 106 -4.77 19.57 -10.44
C TYR A 106 -5.32 18.23 -10.94
N TYR A 107 -4.49 17.36 -11.52
CA TYR A 107 -4.94 16.04 -11.99
C TYR A 107 -5.37 15.13 -10.83
N GLY A 108 -4.73 15.24 -9.67
CA GLY A 108 -5.09 14.50 -8.46
C GLY A 108 -6.47 14.85 -7.87
N ARG A 109 -7.12 15.96 -8.27
CA ARG A 109 -8.44 16.37 -7.77
C ARG A 109 -9.51 15.29 -7.87
N ILE A 110 -9.48 14.49 -8.95
CA ILE A 110 -10.43 13.40 -9.16
C ILE A 110 -10.18 12.28 -8.13
N LYS A 111 -8.91 12.00 -7.82
CA LYS A 111 -8.55 11.06 -6.76
C LYS A 111 -8.94 11.59 -5.37
N ALA A 112 -8.75 12.88 -5.11
CA ALA A 112 -9.16 13.51 -3.86
C ALA A 112 -10.67 13.35 -3.63
N ARG A 113 -11.48 13.71 -4.63
CA ARG A 113 -12.94 13.50 -4.61
C ARG A 113 -13.31 12.03 -4.41
N GLN A 114 -12.64 11.13 -5.13
CA GLN A 114 -12.90 9.70 -5.01
C GLN A 114 -12.65 9.17 -3.59
N ILE A 115 -11.61 9.67 -2.90
CA ILE A 115 -11.36 9.32 -1.50
C ILE A 115 -12.48 9.86 -0.62
N GLN A 116 -12.89 11.12 -0.79
CA GLN A 116 -13.99 11.73 -0.01
C GLN A 116 -15.29 10.94 -0.16
N GLU A 117 -15.61 10.46 -1.36
CA GLU A 117 -16.80 9.67 -1.65
C GLU A 117 -16.83 8.33 -0.89
N THR A 118 -15.69 7.83 -0.40
CA THR A 118 -15.66 6.64 0.45
C THR A 118 -16.02 6.91 1.91
N GLY A 119 -15.84 8.15 2.38
CA GLY A 119 -15.92 8.49 3.80
C GLY A 119 -14.78 7.91 4.66
N ALA A 120 -13.78 7.26 4.07
CA ALA A 120 -12.69 6.64 4.82
C ALA A 120 -11.79 7.69 5.50
N GLU A 121 -11.38 7.37 6.72
CA GLU A 121 -10.46 8.17 7.53
C GLU A 121 -9.00 7.70 7.36
N LEU A 122 -8.80 6.45 6.94
CA LEU A 122 -7.48 5.86 6.66
C LEU A 122 -7.41 5.39 5.20
N VAL A 123 -6.38 5.83 4.48
CA VAL A 123 -6.11 5.41 3.10
C VAL A 123 -4.79 4.65 3.01
N ILE A 124 -4.86 3.41 2.54
CA ILE A 124 -3.69 2.56 2.33
C ILE A 124 -3.15 2.77 0.92
N ALA A 125 -1.88 3.16 0.83
CA ALA A 125 -1.20 3.51 -0.42
C ALA A 125 0.16 2.78 -0.53
N PRO A 126 0.25 1.62 -1.19
CA PRO A 126 1.49 0.82 -1.28
C PRO A 126 2.61 1.45 -2.11
N CYS A 127 2.33 2.47 -2.92
CA CYS A 127 3.32 3.09 -3.80
C CYS A 127 3.81 4.40 -3.21
N HIS A 128 5.14 4.61 -3.15
CA HIS A 128 5.76 5.81 -2.59
C HIS A 128 5.20 7.13 -3.15
N ASN A 129 5.12 7.25 -4.48
CA ASN A 129 4.56 8.44 -5.12
C ASN A 129 3.09 8.64 -4.76
N CYS A 130 2.33 7.55 -4.61
CA CYS A 130 0.92 7.65 -4.24
C CYS A 130 0.79 8.10 -2.78
N ARG A 131 1.50 7.47 -1.85
CA ARG A 131 1.46 7.86 -0.44
C ARG A 131 1.84 9.32 -0.27
N ASP A 132 2.97 9.74 -0.82
CA ASP A 132 3.44 11.12 -0.65
C ASP A 132 2.50 12.15 -1.31
N GLN A 133 1.95 11.84 -2.48
CA GLN A 133 0.96 12.69 -3.14
C GLN A 133 -0.32 12.83 -2.32
N LEU A 134 -0.86 11.72 -1.82
CA LEU A 134 -2.06 11.72 -1.01
C LEU A 134 -1.80 12.45 0.31
N MET A 135 -0.75 12.06 1.04
CA MET A 135 -0.42 12.55 2.38
C MET A 135 0.02 14.02 2.40
N LYS A 136 0.93 14.42 1.52
CA LYS A 136 1.60 15.74 1.60
C LYS A 136 0.93 16.80 0.73
N SER A 137 0.14 16.41 -0.26
CA SER A 137 -0.47 17.36 -1.21
C SER A 137 -1.97 17.27 -1.22
N LEU A 138 -2.57 16.17 -1.69
CA LEU A 138 -4.03 16.12 -1.84
C LEU A 138 -4.75 16.28 -0.49
N ASN A 139 -4.22 15.70 0.59
CA ASN A 139 -4.80 15.84 1.92
C ASN A 139 -4.88 17.30 2.37
N ARG A 140 -3.82 18.09 2.10
CA ARG A 140 -3.76 19.52 2.45
C ARG A 140 -4.58 20.38 1.50
N GLU A 141 -4.40 20.21 0.19
CA GLU A 141 -5.00 21.08 -0.84
C GLU A 141 -6.51 20.89 -0.98
N TYR A 142 -7.03 19.72 -0.61
CA TYR A 142 -8.47 19.39 -0.65
C TYR A 142 -9.07 19.11 0.73
N GLU A 143 -8.35 19.42 1.81
CA GLU A 143 -8.81 19.31 3.20
C GLU A 143 -9.44 17.94 3.52
N LEU A 144 -8.78 16.86 3.10
CA LEU A 144 -9.38 15.51 3.14
C LEU A 144 -9.53 14.96 4.56
N GLY A 145 -8.71 15.42 5.50
CA GLY A 145 -8.75 14.95 6.90
C GLY A 145 -8.36 13.48 7.07
N ILE A 146 -7.65 12.90 6.09
CA ILE A 146 -7.29 11.48 6.07
C ILE A 146 -5.93 11.22 6.69
N GLU A 147 -5.75 10.04 7.26
CA GLU A 147 -4.45 9.41 7.49
C GLU A 147 -4.05 8.58 6.27
N VAL A 148 -2.76 8.53 5.95
CA VAL A 148 -2.26 7.73 4.82
C VAL A 148 -1.09 6.86 5.29
N LYS A 149 -1.22 5.55 5.12
CA LYS A 149 -0.17 4.58 5.47
C LYS A 149 0.30 3.78 4.27
N TYR A 150 1.55 3.31 4.34
CA TYR A 150 1.98 2.21 3.48
C TYR A 150 1.32 0.90 3.89
N LEU A 151 1.27 -0.06 2.95
CA LEU A 151 0.72 -1.38 3.22
C LEU A 151 1.55 -2.17 4.24
N TRP A 152 2.88 -2.09 4.15
CA TRP A 152 3.78 -2.75 5.11
C TRP A 152 3.82 -2.03 6.46
N GLU A 153 3.59 -0.71 6.48
CA GLU A 153 3.43 0.07 7.71
C GLU A 153 2.17 -0.38 8.46
N LEU A 154 1.05 -0.53 7.74
CA LEU A 154 -0.18 -1.09 8.29
C LEU A 154 0.02 -2.49 8.89
N VAL A 155 0.70 -3.38 8.16
CA VAL A 155 0.97 -4.73 8.66
C VAL A 155 1.89 -4.68 9.88
N ALA A 156 2.94 -3.86 9.84
CA ALA A 156 3.89 -3.73 10.94
C ALA A 156 3.21 -3.25 12.23
N ASP A 157 2.32 -2.26 12.14
CA ASP A 157 1.55 -1.76 13.27
C ASP A 157 0.61 -2.82 13.85
N SER A 158 0.14 -3.75 13.02
CA SER A 158 -0.77 -4.82 13.41
C SER A 158 -0.05 -6.07 13.94
N LEU A 159 1.28 -6.13 13.95
CA LEU A 159 2.02 -7.33 14.36
C LEU A 159 1.83 -7.63 15.85
N VAL A 160 1.39 -8.86 16.15
CA VAL A 160 1.48 -9.43 17.50
C VAL A 160 2.91 -9.91 17.71
N LEU A 161 3.70 -9.16 18.47
CA LEU A 161 5.06 -9.53 18.80
C LEU A 161 5.07 -10.64 19.86
N PRO A 162 5.92 -11.68 19.71
CA PRO A 162 6.12 -12.62 20.79
C PRO A 162 6.72 -11.89 22.00
N GLU A 163 6.35 -12.32 23.20
CA GLU A 163 7.00 -11.89 24.44
C GLU A 163 8.53 -11.98 24.25
N PRO A 164 9.30 -10.93 24.56
CA PRO A 164 10.75 -10.99 24.46
C PRO A 164 11.23 -12.15 25.32
N ALA A 165 12.01 -13.06 24.73
CA ALA A 165 12.57 -14.19 25.46
C ALA A 165 13.31 -13.64 26.70
N THR A 166 12.85 -13.99 27.90
CA THR A 166 13.57 -13.74 29.14
C THR A 166 14.95 -14.38 28.98
N GLN A 167 15.98 -13.56 28.80
CA GLN A 167 17.35 -14.01 28.90
C GLN A 167 17.55 -14.40 30.37
N THR A 168 17.51 -15.70 30.66
CA THR A 168 18.07 -16.22 31.90
C THR A 168 19.58 -16.00 31.79
N MET A 169 20.08 -14.95 32.46
CA MET A 169 21.49 -14.83 32.76
C MET A 169 21.84 -15.98 33.69
N ASP A 170 22.41 -17.07 33.17
CA ASP A 170 23.09 -18.05 34.00
C ASP A 170 24.36 -17.37 34.56
N GLU A 171 24.27 -16.89 35.80
CA GLU A 171 25.38 -16.27 36.54
C GLU A 171 26.39 -17.30 37.09
N ASN A 172 26.69 -18.39 36.38
CA ASN A 172 27.73 -19.34 36.82
C ASN A 172 28.44 -20.02 35.64
N GLU A 173 29.58 -19.45 35.21
CA GLU A 173 30.82 -20.18 34.88
C GLU A 173 32.04 -19.25 34.86
#